data_AF-A0A8S3YYS1-F1
#
_entry.id   AF-A0A8S3YYS1-F1
#
_cell.length_a   1.000
_cell.length_b   1.000
_cell.length_c   1.000
_cell.angle_alpha   90.00
_cell.angle_beta   90.00
_cell.angle_gamma   90.00
#
_symmetry.space_group_name_H-M   'P 1'
#
loop_
_entity.id
_entity.type
_entity.pdbx_description
1 polymer ?
#
loop_
_entity_poly.entity_id
_entity_poly.type
_entity_poly.pdbx_seq_one_letter_code
_entity_poly.pdbx_strand_id
1 'polypeptide(L)'
;CIATVEKFRQQLPTGPHDDLAQLETDFRHFCKNQPTGTKENRFCYFLGATEDAATRTVGNLIRPLSYGLPSDKICNQLKSMDSQICELRFDVKPDFTQLGKMKVGDLRKILSGWGEGMACAGCVEKADYVKAVRQFLPKYEPEEWQKIQAAEKSEL
;
A
#
# COMPACT_ATOMS: atom_id res chain seq x y z
N CYS A 1 5.82 -3.32 0.18
CA CYS A 1 7.19 -3.10 0.66
C CYS A 1 7.60 -1.63 0.51
N ILE A 2 7.86 -1.12 -0.70
CA ILE A 2 8.48 0.22 -0.91
C ILE A 2 7.76 1.33 -0.13
N ALA A 3 6.44 1.45 -0.27
CA ALA A 3 5.65 2.47 0.40
C ALA A 3 5.79 2.44 1.94
N THR A 4 5.86 1.25 2.54
CA THR A 4 6.02 1.09 3.99
C THR A 4 7.42 1.51 4.45
N VAL A 5 8.46 1.17 3.68
CA VAL A 5 9.84 1.57 3.98
C VAL A 5 10.00 3.10 3.85
N GLU A 6 9.40 3.71 2.83
CA GLU A 6 9.41 5.17 2.67
C GLU A 6 8.64 5.88 3.80
N LYS A 7 7.47 5.36 4.19
CA LYS A 7 6.73 5.89 5.35
C LYS A 7 7.57 5.85 6.63
N PHE A 8 8.33 4.78 6.85
CA PHE A 8 9.23 4.68 7.99
C PHE A 8 10.40 5.67 7.87
N ARG A 9 11.03 5.80 6.70
CA ARG A 9 12.10 6.78 6.44
C ARG A 9 11.69 8.22 6.77
N GLN A 10 10.45 8.59 6.46
CA GLN A 10 9.90 9.91 6.77
C GLN A 10 9.74 10.19 8.27
N GLN A 11 9.71 9.15 9.10
CA GLN A 11 9.63 9.27 10.57
C GLN A 11 11.00 9.31 11.23
N LEU A 12 12.06 8.99 10.48
CA LEU A 12 13.42 9.01 10.99
C LEU A 12 14.03 10.41 10.92
N PRO A 13 14.85 10.80 11.92
CA PRO A 13 15.59 12.05 11.86
C PRO A 13 16.56 12.05 10.68
N THR A 14 16.82 13.23 10.10
CA THR A 14 17.70 13.39 8.94
C THR A 14 19.16 13.19 9.37
N GLY A 15 19.79 12.09 8.93
CA GLY A 15 21.19 11.78 9.22
C GLY A 15 21.52 10.29 9.11
N PRO A 16 22.81 9.90 9.25
CA PRO A 16 23.19 8.49 9.36
C PRO A 16 22.67 7.88 10.66
N HIS A 17 22.11 6.67 10.57
CA HIS A 17 21.60 5.92 11.72
C HIS A 17 22.62 4.86 12.13
N ASP A 18 23.63 5.26 12.89
CA ASP A 18 24.74 4.37 13.26
C ASP A 18 24.32 3.29 14.28
N ASP A 19 23.25 3.55 15.05
CA ASP A 19 22.70 2.61 16.01
C ASP A 19 21.63 1.71 15.37
N LEU A 20 22.07 0.53 14.93
CA LEU A 20 21.19 -0.49 14.36
C LEU A 20 20.15 -1.01 15.38
N ALA A 21 20.49 -1.05 16.67
CA ALA A 21 19.58 -1.56 17.70
C ALA A 21 18.46 -0.56 17.98
N GLN A 22 18.78 0.73 18.01
CA GLN A 22 17.79 1.79 18.09
C GLN A 22 16.91 1.79 16.84
N LEU A 23 17.50 1.71 15.63
CA LEU A 23 16.75 1.71 14.38
C LEU A 23 15.79 0.51 14.27
N GLU A 24 16.22 -0.67 14.75
CA GLU A 24 15.34 -1.85 14.85
C GLU A 24 14.20 -1.61 15.85
N THR A 25 14.49 -0.99 16.99
CA THR A 25 13.49 -0.66 18.02
C THR A 25 12.44 0.32 17.49
N ASP A 26 12.88 1.37 16.79
CA ASP A 26 12.01 2.36 16.16
C ASP A 26 11.13 1.71 15.08
N PHE A 27 11.69 0.79 14.28
CA PHE A 27 10.92 0.06 13.29
C PHE A 27 9.88 -0.87 13.92
N ARG A 28 10.22 -1.56 15.02
CA ARG A 28 9.25 -2.36 15.79
C ARG A 28 8.14 -1.50 16.37
N HIS A 29 8.47 -0.30 16.86
CA HIS A 29 7.47 0.65 17.33
C HIS A 29 6.54 1.13 16.19
N PHE A 30 7.11 1.47 15.03
CA PHE A 30 6.36 1.78 13.82
C PHE A 30 5.37 0.66 13.46
N CYS A 31 5.82 -0.59 13.53
CA CYS A 31 5.02 -1.77 13.24
C CYS A 31 3.89 -2.02 14.25
N LYS A 32 4.11 -1.76 15.54
CA LYS A 32 3.07 -1.83 16.59
C LYS A 32 1.95 -0.81 16.37
N ASN A 33 2.27 0.33 15.78
CA ASN A 33 1.30 1.39 15.49
C ASN A 33 0.51 1.16 14.19
N GLN A 34 0.78 0.08 13.44
CA GLN A 34 0.01 -0.24 12.24
C GLN A 34 -1.26 -1.03 12.60
N PRO A 35 -2.45 -0.61 12.14
CA PRO A 35 -3.68 -1.33 12.41
C PRO A 35 -3.63 -2.77 11.89
N THR A 36 -4.10 -3.73 12.70
CA THR A 36 -4.13 -5.16 12.34
C THR A 36 -4.88 -5.39 11.02
N GLY A 37 -4.32 -6.23 10.15
CA GLY A 37 -4.93 -6.55 8.85
C GLY A 37 -4.61 -5.55 7.72
N THR A 38 -3.93 -4.44 8.02
CA THR A 38 -3.38 -3.56 6.99
C THR A 38 -2.19 -4.20 6.27
N LYS A 39 -1.86 -3.67 5.09
CA LYS A 39 -0.73 -4.17 4.29
C LYS A 39 0.60 -3.87 4.99
N GLU A 40 0.69 -2.77 5.73
CA GLU A 40 1.81 -2.41 6.57
C GLU A 40 1.97 -3.38 7.74
N ASN A 41 0.89 -3.70 8.46
CA ASN A 41 0.92 -4.70 9.53
C ASN A 41 1.36 -6.09 9.00
N ARG A 42 0.85 -6.49 7.84
CA ARG A 42 1.26 -7.75 7.19
C ARG A 42 2.71 -7.74 6.71
N PHE A 43 3.22 -6.58 6.27
CA PHE A 43 4.64 -6.40 5.94
C PHE A 43 5.53 -6.55 7.19
N CYS A 44 5.12 -5.93 8.29
CA CYS A 44 5.79 -6.06 9.59
C CYS A 44 5.82 -7.50 10.09
N TYR A 45 4.71 -8.24 9.91
CA TYR A 45 4.63 -9.66 10.25
C TYR A 45 5.65 -10.49 9.47
N PHE A 46 5.72 -10.35 8.13
CA PHE A 46 6.69 -11.10 7.33
C PHE A 46 8.15 -10.76 7.65
N LEU A 47 8.42 -9.53 8.09
CA LEU A 47 9.75 -9.11 8.51
C LEU A 47 10.13 -9.54 9.93
N GLY A 48 9.25 -10.16 10.71
CA GLY A 48 9.59 -10.50 12.08
C GLY A 48 9.51 -9.32 13.07
N ALA A 49 8.83 -8.24 12.67
CA ALA A 49 8.74 -7.00 13.45
C ALA A 49 7.52 -6.95 14.38
N THR A 50 6.63 -7.95 14.31
CA THR A 50 5.50 -8.13 15.25
C THR A 50 5.85 -9.17 16.32
N GLU A 51 5.19 -9.13 17.48
CA GLU A 51 5.50 -10.00 18.63
C GLU A 51 5.20 -11.49 18.37
N ASP A 52 4.32 -11.77 17.41
CA ASP A 52 3.87 -13.09 16.99
C ASP A 52 4.69 -13.69 15.84
N ALA A 53 5.66 -12.95 15.30
CA ALA A 53 6.44 -13.38 14.14
C ALA A 53 7.69 -14.18 14.54
N ALA A 54 7.87 -15.34 13.89
CA ALA A 54 8.94 -16.29 14.20
C ALA A 54 10.30 -15.94 13.56
N THR A 55 10.34 -15.01 12.60
CA THR A 55 11.51 -14.73 11.75
C THR A 55 12.36 -13.57 12.29
N ARG A 56 13.68 -13.64 12.04
CA ARG A 56 14.66 -12.57 12.37
C ARG A 56 15.10 -11.78 11.13
N THR A 57 14.21 -11.61 10.15
CA THR A 57 14.54 -10.98 8.86
C THR A 57 14.58 -9.46 8.92
N VAL A 58 14.10 -8.84 10.01
CA VAL A 58 14.16 -7.39 10.24
C VAL A 58 15.57 -6.82 10.04
N GLY A 59 16.63 -7.55 10.43
CA GLY A 59 18.01 -7.12 10.22
C GLY A 59 18.39 -6.88 8.75
N ASN A 60 17.71 -7.56 7.81
CA ASN A 60 17.90 -7.38 6.37
C ASN A 60 17.18 -6.14 5.83
N LEU A 61 16.29 -5.53 6.62
CA LEU A 61 15.76 -4.18 6.38
C LEU A 61 16.68 -3.15 7.05
N ILE A 62 16.99 -3.33 8.34
CA ILE A 62 17.66 -2.33 9.18
C ILE A 62 19.08 -2.02 8.70
N ARG A 63 19.88 -3.03 8.36
CA ARG A 63 21.25 -2.83 7.87
C ARG A 63 21.30 -1.99 6.60
N PRO A 64 20.57 -2.33 5.51
CA PRO A 64 20.61 -1.49 4.32
C PRO A 64 19.93 -0.14 4.48
N LEU A 65 18.97 -0.03 5.39
CA LEU A 65 18.38 1.25 5.72
C LEU A 65 19.40 2.20 6.39
N SER A 66 20.26 1.70 7.27
CA SER A 66 21.19 2.54 8.04
C SER A 66 22.24 3.24 7.18
N TYR A 67 22.74 2.59 6.13
CA TYR A 67 23.66 3.20 5.16
C TYR A 67 22.95 3.85 3.96
N GLY A 68 21.62 4.04 4.06
CA GLY A 68 20.87 4.85 3.10
C GLY A 68 20.50 4.16 1.79
N LEU A 69 20.51 2.82 1.72
CA LEU A 69 20.17 2.10 0.49
C LEU A 69 18.73 2.39 0.04
N PRO A 70 18.47 2.77 -1.22
CA PRO A 70 17.12 3.09 -1.69
C PRO A 70 16.08 1.98 -1.43
N SER A 71 14.84 2.36 -1.11
CA SER A 71 13.78 1.43 -0.72
C SER A 71 13.45 0.40 -1.79
N ASP A 72 13.58 0.72 -3.07
CA ASP A 72 13.41 -0.23 -4.18
C ASP A 72 14.46 -1.35 -4.12
N LYS A 73 15.72 -1.01 -3.83
CA LYS A 73 16.83 -1.97 -3.70
C LYS A 73 16.66 -2.86 -2.47
N ILE A 74 16.28 -2.27 -1.34
CA ILE A 74 15.99 -3.02 -0.12
C ILE A 74 14.85 -4.01 -0.37
N CYS A 75 13.75 -3.54 -0.97
CA CYS A 75 12.61 -4.41 -1.26
C CYS A 75 12.93 -5.52 -2.25
N ASN A 76 13.79 -5.27 -3.25
CA ASN A 76 14.26 -6.30 -4.17
C ASN A 76 15.11 -7.37 -3.46
N GLN A 77 15.96 -6.98 -2.51
CA GLN A 77 16.72 -7.93 -1.69
C GLN A 77 15.78 -8.76 -0.82
N LEU A 78 14.84 -8.13 -0.11
CA LEU A 78 13.85 -8.83 0.71
C LEU A 78 13.00 -9.80 -0.11
N LYS A 79 12.61 -9.41 -1.33
CA LYS A 79 11.87 -10.28 -2.27
C LYS A 79 12.62 -11.56 -2.62
N SER A 80 13.95 -11.48 -2.74
CA SER A 80 14.78 -12.66 -3.06
C SER A 80 14.85 -13.67 -1.91
N MET A 81 14.60 -13.21 -0.68
CA MET A 81 14.57 -14.05 0.52
C MET A 81 13.18 -14.64 0.75
N ASP A 82 12.15 -13.82 0.57
CA ASP A 82 10.76 -14.22 0.71
C ASP A 82 9.91 -13.42 -0.28
N SER A 83 9.38 -14.11 -1.29
CA SER A 83 8.55 -13.47 -2.32
C SER A 83 7.26 -12.89 -1.73
N GLN A 84 6.77 -13.40 -0.61
CA GLN A 84 5.57 -12.93 0.07
C GLN A 84 5.71 -11.47 0.56
N ILE A 85 6.94 -11.03 0.91
CA ILE A 85 7.23 -9.64 1.34
C ILE A 85 6.87 -8.62 0.25
N CYS A 86 7.08 -8.98 -1.01
CA CYS A 86 6.77 -8.13 -2.16
C CYS A 86 5.49 -8.53 -2.90
N GLU A 87 4.93 -9.71 -2.65
CA GLU A 87 3.57 -10.08 -3.07
C GLU A 87 2.48 -9.38 -2.26
N LEU A 88 2.85 -8.72 -1.16
CA LEU A 88 2.09 -7.60 -0.59
C LEU A 88 2.01 -6.45 -1.60
N ARG A 89 1.17 -6.65 -2.62
CA ARG A 89 0.78 -5.59 -3.54
C ARG A 89 -0.04 -4.60 -2.72
N PHE A 90 0.61 -3.50 -2.35
CA PHE A 90 -0.11 -2.24 -2.25
C PHE A 90 -0.77 -2.09 -3.62
N ASP A 91 -2.10 -2.18 -3.65
CA ASP A 91 -2.80 -2.06 -4.92
C ASP A 91 -2.46 -0.64 -5.36
N VAL A 92 -1.75 -0.53 -6.48
CA VAL A 92 -1.44 0.77 -7.07
C VAL A 92 -2.78 1.50 -7.14
N LYS A 93 -2.84 2.68 -6.51
CA LYS A 93 -4.08 3.46 -6.45
C LYS A 93 -4.62 3.54 -7.89
N PRO A 94 -5.83 3.03 -8.15
CA PRO A 94 -6.32 2.94 -9.51
C PRO A 94 -6.48 4.34 -10.09
N ASP A 95 -6.14 4.50 -11.36
CA ASP A 95 -6.41 5.75 -12.07
C ASP A 95 -7.91 5.86 -12.35
N PHE A 96 -8.60 6.61 -11.48
CA PHE A 96 -10.04 6.79 -11.55
C PHE A 96 -10.51 7.64 -12.75
N THR A 97 -9.59 8.28 -13.49
CA THR A 97 -9.93 8.96 -14.76
C THR A 97 -10.17 7.96 -15.89
N GLN A 98 -9.57 6.75 -15.80
CA GLN A 98 -9.59 5.73 -16.85
C GLN A 98 -10.40 4.48 -16.50
N LEU A 99 -11.42 4.60 -15.63
CA LEU A 99 -12.30 3.49 -15.23
C LEU A 99 -12.87 2.70 -16.41
N GLY A 100 -13.21 3.38 -17.52
CA GLY A 100 -13.69 2.76 -18.75
C GLY A 100 -12.67 1.84 -19.45
N LYS A 101 -11.37 2.00 -19.20
CA LYS A 101 -10.30 1.16 -19.75
C LYS A 101 -9.92 -0.01 -18.83
N MET A 102 -10.31 0.03 -17.56
CA MET A 102 -9.99 -1.03 -16.58
C MET A 102 -10.71 -2.35 -16.89
N LYS A 103 -10.16 -3.48 -16.43
CA LYS A 103 -10.85 -4.77 -16.52
C LYS A 103 -11.92 -4.89 -15.44
N VAL A 104 -12.98 -5.65 -15.69
CA VAL A 104 -14.06 -5.88 -14.71
C VAL A 104 -13.51 -6.42 -13.39
N GLY A 105 -12.48 -7.28 -13.43
CA GLY A 105 -11.81 -7.79 -12.23
C GLY A 105 -11.19 -6.69 -11.37
N ASP A 106 -10.62 -5.64 -11.97
CA ASP A 106 -10.01 -4.53 -11.22
C ASP A 106 -11.10 -3.61 -10.64
N LEU A 107 -12.18 -3.35 -11.40
CA LEU A 107 -13.33 -2.60 -10.90
C LEU A 107 -14.01 -3.30 -9.71
N ARG A 108 -14.13 -4.64 -9.75
CA ARG A 108 -14.62 -5.43 -8.61
C ARG A 108 -13.72 -5.30 -7.39
N LYS A 109 -12.40 -5.34 -7.57
CA LYS A 109 -11.44 -5.16 -6.46
C LYS A 109 -11.57 -3.80 -5.81
N ILE A 110 -11.79 -2.73 -6.58
CA ILE A 110 -12.03 -1.38 -6.04
C ILE A 110 -13.26 -1.39 -5.12
N LEU A 111 -14.40 -1.88 -5.62
CA LEU A 111 -15.64 -1.96 -4.84
C LEU A 111 -15.48 -2.83 -3.60
N SER A 112 -14.86 -4.00 -3.71
CA SER A 112 -14.56 -4.87 -2.57
C SER A 112 -13.61 -4.19 -1.56
N GLY A 113 -12.63 -3.43 -2.03
CA GLY A 113 -11.69 -2.68 -1.18
C GLY A 113 -12.36 -1.60 -0.35
N TRP A 114 -13.47 -1.01 -0.84
CA TRP A 114 -14.29 -0.05 -0.11
C TRP A 114 -15.37 -0.69 0.77
N GLY A 115 -15.48 -2.02 0.77
CA GLY A 115 -16.55 -2.76 1.45
C GLY A 115 -17.88 -2.77 0.70
N GLU A 116 -17.93 -2.20 -0.51
CA GLU A 116 -19.13 -2.07 -1.36
C GLU A 116 -19.20 -3.19 -2.41
N GLY A 117 -18.57 -4.34 -2.15
CA GLY A 117 -18.50 -5.47 -3.09
C GLY A 117 -19.87 -6.04 -3.49
N MET A 118 -20.90 -5.87 -2.63
CA MET A 118 -22.28 -6.27 -2.92
C MET A 118 -23.12 -5.17 -3.57
N ALA A 119 -22.62 -3.93 -3.64
CA ALA A 119 -23.34 -2.83 -4.29
C ALA A 119 -23.56 -3.08 -5.79
N CYS A 120 -22.84 -4.06 -6.36
CA CYS A 120 -22.90 -4.48 -7.75
C CYS A 120 -23.22 -5.98 -7.91
N ALA A 121 -24.04 -6.55 -7.02
CA ALA A 121 -24.38 -7.99 -7.06
C ALA A 121 -25.12 -8.43 -8.34
N GLY A 122 -25.80 -7.50 -9.03
CA GLY A 122 -26.50 -7.73 -10.30
C GLY A 122 -25.82 -7.15 -11.54
N CYS A 123 -24.58 -6.67 -11.43
CA CYS A 123 -23.87 -6.06 -12.55
C CYS A 123 -23.38 -7.13 -13.52
N VAL A 124 -23.92 -7.11 -14.74
CA VAL A 124 -23.55 -8.05 -15.81
C VAL A 124 -22.58 -7.39 -16.77
N GLU A 125 -22.71 -6.08 -16.99
CA GLU A 125 -21.89 -5.35 -17.95
C GLU A 125 -20.79 -4.54 -17.28
N LYS A 126 -19.70 -4.32 -18.02
CA LYS A 126 -18.59 -3.48 -17.56
C LYS A 126 -19.04 -2.05 -17.25
N ALA A 127 -20.02 -1.52 -17.97
CA ALA A 127 -20.58 -0.18 -17.75
C ALA A 127 -21.20 -0.04 -16.34
N ASP A 128 -21.87 -1.09 -15.86
CA ASP A 128 -22.49 -1.11 -14.53
C ASP A 128 -21.43 -0.98 -13.42
N TYR A 129 -20.32 -1.71 -13.56
CA TYR A 129 -19.19 -1.63 -12.64
C TYR A 129 -18.55 -0.23 -12.62
N VAL A 130 -18.39 0.40 -13.79
CA VAL A 130 -17.86 1.77 -13.88
C VAL A 130 -18.80 2.76 -13.18
N LYS A 131 -20.12 2.62 -13.38
CA LYS A 131 -21.12 3.48 -12.74
C LYS A 131 -21.13 3.32 -11.21
N ALA A 132 -21.09 2.08 -10.71
CA ALA A 132 -21.00 1.82 -9.29
C ALA A 132 -19.74 2.44 -8.68
N VAL A 133 -18.56 2.25 -9.32
CA VAL A 133 -17.32 2.86 -8.83
C VAL A 133 -17.42 4.39 -8.81
N ARG A 134 -17.95 5.03 -9.87
CA ARG A 134 -18.17 6.49 -9.91
C ARG A 134 -19.12 6.98 -8.81
N GLN A 135 -20.14 6.20 -8.45
CA GLN A 135 -21.09 6.56 -7.39
C GLN A 135 -20.44 6.59 -6.00
N PHE A 136 -19.55 5.63 -5.71
CA PHE A 136 -18.87 5.54 -4.42
C PHE A 136 -17.59 6.38 -4.35
N LEU A 137 -17.02 6.77 -5.49
CA LEU A 137 -15.78 7.54 -5.54
C LEU A 137 -15.78 8.82 -4.68
N PRO A 138 -16.84 9.65 -4.65
CA PRO A 138 -16.87 10.86 -3.81
C PRO A 138 -16.82 10.55 -2.31
N LYS A 139 -17.29 9.36 -1.89
CA LYS A 139 -17.33 8.94 -0.48
C LYS A 139 -15.98 8.41 0.00
N TYR A 140 -15.25 7.68 -0.84
CA TYR A 140 -14.02 7.01 -0.46
C TYR A 140 -12.74 7.71 -0.94
N GLU A 141 -12.80 8.47 -2.03
CA GLU A 141 -11.66 9.13 -2.68
C GLU A 141 -12.04 10.57 -3.13
N PRO A 142 -12.42 11.47 -2.20
CA PRO A 142 -12.95 12.79 -2.53
C PRO A 142 -11.99 13.67 -3.33
N GLU A 143 -10.68 13.58 -3.07
CA GLU A 143 -9.65 14.33 -3.80
C GLU A 143 -9.56 13.90 -5.27
N GLU A 144 -9.69 12.60 -5.55
CA GLU A 144 -9.66 12.09 -6.93
C GLU A 144 -10.94 12.47 -7.69
N TRP A 145 -12.09 12.47 -7.00
CA TRP A 145 -13.35 12.93 -7.58
C TRP A 145 -13.29 14.40 -8.01
N GLN A 146 -12.68 15.26 -7.20
CA GLN A 146 -12.47 16.66 -7.54
C GLN A 146 -11.58 16.83 -8.78
N LYS A 147 -10.51 16.02 -8.91
CA LYS A 147 -9.65 16.04 -10.10
C LYS A 147 -10.40 15.62 -11.36
N ILE A 148 -11.24 14.58 -11.28
CA ILE A 148 -12.07 14.13 -12.41
C ILE A 148 -13.03 15.23 -12.84
N GLN A 149 -13.72 15.85 -11.88
CA GLN A 149 -14.64 16.97 -12.14
C GLN A 149 -13.92 18.17 -12.77
N ALA A 150 -12.70 18.48 -12.30
CA ALA A 150 -11.89 19.56 -12.86
C ALA A 150 -11.42 19.26 -14.30
N ALA A 151 -11.05 18.00 -14.58
CA ALA A 151 -10.67 17.56 -15.91
C ALA A 151 -11.85 17.60 -16.90
N GLU A 152 -13.01 17.03 -16.52
CA GLU A 152 -14.24 17.03 -17.35
C GLU A 152 -14.74 18.47 -17.63
N LYS A 153 -14.49 19.41 -16.71
CA LYS A 153 -14.83 20.83 -16.89
C LYS A 153 -13.85 21.60 -17.81
N SER A 154 -12.63 21.07 -18.03
CA SER A 154 -11.65 21.70 -18.93
C SER A 154 -11.76 21.23 -20.38
N GLU A 155 -12.43 20.10 -20.62
CA GLU A 155 -12.69 19.53 -21.95
C GLU A 155 -13.99 20.05 -22.60
N LEU A 156 -14.69 20.97 -21.91
CA LEU A 156 -15.94 21.60 -22.36
C LEU A 156 -15.73 23.08 -22.74
#